data_AF-A0A4Y8K0R3-F1
#
_entry.id   AF-A0A4Y8K0R3-F1
#
_cell.length_a   1.000
_cell.length_b   1.000
_cell.length_c   1.000
_cell.angle_alpha   90.00
_cell.angle_beta   90.00
_cell.angle_gamma   90.00
#
_symmetry.space_group_name_H-M   'P 1'
#
loop_
_entity.id
_entity.type
_entity.pdbx_description
1 polymer ?
#
loop_
_entity_poly.entity_id
_entity_poly.type
_entity_poly.pdbx_seq_one_letter_code
_entity_poly.pdbx_strand_id
1 'polypeptide(L)'
;MDGKLVAGVLEGLRRELLGLALDLLHREHVDVLAHHPVHHPADSGADGVHVPGGDAHSSSLFDGCPATDVSQRRTRPGTLRHAARAARGCVARLTRIAPRRGWGDAVGATVEARTSDALFTQILADRLISTRFQPVVELDSGTVVAYEALSRGPVDTVFHNPAALFDRAHELGLVNDLDLACWLTSIRTATELGFTAAHSLLVNVEPASLRRADLADTPHPPAAAVLEVTERALMNDPSGLLYAIDRARSMGYRIAIDDLGADPASLALLPLLAPDLIKLDMALIRERPDQDAARVMSAVAAHAERTGAVVLAEGIETDEHRVTALALGATYGQGWLFGRPEADVPNAAALAGIVFPADPSVSLPTSGTPFEVVAPRRTPRLSNRALLVEMSIFLESRALASGDSAVVLSTFQNHQNLTPATRRRYDALAETAGLVAVYMAGDAALERGRGIRVAQIDANDPLLDEWDIVVLTADFAAVLAAREVDPSNHAAGSYEFVVTHDRELATAAALTLINRLPA
;
A
#
# COMPACT_ATOMS: atom_id res chain seq x y z
N MET A 1 -27.66 -12.23 -19.05
CA MET A 1 -27.35 -12.56 -17.65
C MET A 1 -27.14 -11.28 -16.86
N ASP A 2 -28.08 -10.74 -16.08
CA ASP A 2 -29.54 -10.80 -16.13
C ASP A 2 -30.08 -9.71 -15.20
N GLY A 3 -31.07 -8.93 -15.66
CA GLY A 3 -31.75 -7.90 -14.86
C GLY A 3 -32.42 -8.41 -13.57
N LYS A 4 -32.47 -9.72 -13.36
CA LYS A 4 -32.87 -10.37 -12.10
C LYS A 4 -31.85 -10.16 -10.96
N LEU A 5 -30.56 -10.06 -11.28
CA LEU A 5 -29.49 -9.83 -10.30
C LEU A 5 -29.62 -8.43 -9.68
N VAL A 6 -29.86 -7.42 -10.53
CA VAL A 6 -30.08 -6.02 -10.11
C VAL A 6 -31.34 -5.87 -9.27
N ALA A 7 -32.42 -6.58 -9.61
CA ALA A 7 -33.65 -6.57 -8.82
C ALA A 7 -33.45 -7.22 -7.43
N GLY A 8 -32.65 -8.29 -7.34
CA GLY A 8 -32.32 -8.93 -6.06
C GLY A 8 -31.50 -8.03 -5.14
N VAL A 9 -30.49 -7.32 -5.69
CA VAL A 9 -29.67 -6.36 -4.94
C VAL A 9 -30.50 -5.17 -4.46
N LEU A 10 -31.40 -4.64 -5.29
CA LEU A 10 -32.30 -3.54 -4.93
C LEU A 10 -33.29 -3.92 -3.82
N GLU A 11 -33.84 -5.13 -3.86
CA GLU A 11 -34.79 -5.60 -2.86
C GLU A 11 -34.08 -5.95 -1.53
N GLY A 12 -32.83 -6.44 -1.61
CA GLY A 12 -31.95 -6.66 -0.45
C GLY A 12 -31.59 -5.36 0.26
N LEU A 13 -31.02 -4.39 -0.47
CA LEU A 13 -30.69 -3.05 0.04
C LEU A 13 -31.91 -2.35 0.64
N ARG A 14 -33.08 -2.47 -0.01
CA ARG A 14 -34.32 -1.88 0.50
C ARG A 14 -34.74 -2.48 1.85
N ARG A 15 -34.70 -3.81 2.00
CA ARG A 15 -35.03 -4.48 3.27
C ARG A 15 -34.04 -4.14 4.37
N GLU A 16 -32.76 -4.07 4.03
CA GLU A 16 -31.68 -3.79 4.99
C GLU A 16 -31.73 -2.33 5.48
N LEU A 17 -31.99 -1.37 4.57
CA LEU A 17 -32.21 0.03 4.93
C LEU A 17 -33.47 0.24 5.78
N LEU A 18 -34.55 -0.52 5.50
CA LEU A 18 -35.74 -0.54 6.35
C LEU A 18 -35.44 -1.12 7.74
N GLY A 19 -34.66 -2.20 7.80
CA GLY A 19 -34.20 -2.80 9.06
C GLY A 19 -33.34 -1.85 9.89
N LEU A 20 -32.43 -1.11 9.24
CA LEU A 20 -31.58 -0.12 9.91
C LEU A 20 -32.34 1.10 10.42
N ALA A 21 -33.29 1.60 9.64
CA ALA A 21 -34.17 2.66 10.08
C ALA A 21 -35.00 2.21 11.30
N LEU A 22 -35.48 0.95 11.29
CA LEU A 22 -36.21 0.35 12.42
C LEU A 22 -35.31 0.16 13.65
N ASP A 23 -34.10 -0.36 13.50
CA ASP A 23 -33.15 -0.59 14.60
C ASP A 23 -32.67 0.73 15.25
N LEU A 24 -32.41 1.76 14.45
CA LEU A 24 -32.04 3.09 14.95
C LEU A 24 -33.21 3.77 15.67
N LEU A 25 -34.43 3.65 15.15
CA LEU A 25 -35.65 4.06 15.84
C LEU A 25 -35.85 3.29 17.15
N HIS A 26 -35.52 2.01 17.18
CA HIS A 26 -35.64 1.18 18.38
C HIS A 26 -34.63 1.57 19.47
N ARG A 27 -33.35 1.80 19.09
CA ARG A 27 -32.30 2.21 20.05
C ARG A 27 -32.59 3.58 20.67
N GLU A 28 -33.07 4.55 19.90
CA GLU A 28 -33.43 5.86 20.46
C GLU A 28 -34.71 5.81 21.33
N HIS A 29 -35.67 4.92 21.05
CA HIS A 29 -36.85 4.73 21.92
C HIS A 29 -36.51 4.06 23.26
N VAL A 30 -35.45 3.25 23.32
CA VAL A 30 -34.98 2.61 24.56
C VAL A 30 -34.29 3.64 25.49
N ASP A 31 -33.60 4.63 24.94
CA ASP A 31 -32.96 5.69 25.75
C ASP A 31 -33.94 6.71 26.35
N VAL A 32 -35.11 6.91 25.72
CA VAL A 32 -36.15 7.83 26.23
C VAL A 32 -36.92 7.24 27.42
N LEU A 33 -36.97 5.90 27.57
CA LEU A 33 -37.68 5.24 28.67
C LEU A 33 -36.79 4.98 29.90
N ALA A 34 -35.48 5.18 29.82
CA ALA A 34 -34.55 4.88 30.91
C ALA A 34 -34.32 6.04 31.89
N HIS A 35 -34.74 7.28 31.59
CA HIS A 35 -34.39 8.47 32.39
C HIS A 35 -35.60 9.36 32.72
N HIS A 36 -36.48 8.89 33.62
CA HIS A 36 -37.34 9.79 34.41
C HIS A 36 -37.67 9.16 35.78
N PRO A 37 -37.11 9.68 36.90
CA PRO A 37 -37.61 9.35 38.23
C PRO A 37 -38.86 10.19 38.54
N VAL A 38 -39.99 9.53 38.75
CA VAL A 38 -41.25 10.17 39.14
C VAL A 38 -41.24 10.42 40.65
N HIS A 39 -41.22 11.70 41.04
CA HIS A 39 -41.56 12.14 42.39
C HIS A 39 -43.09 12.22 42.53
N HIS A 40 -43.65 11.44 43.46
CA HIS A 40 -45.04 11.56 43.92
C HIS A 40 -45.20 12.67 44.95
N PRO A 41 -46.36 13.35 44.97
CA PRO A 41 -47.04 13.65 46.21
C PRO A 41 -48.42 12.95 46.28
N ALA A 42 -48.89 12.82 47.51
CA ALA A 42 -49.90 11.89 48.02
C ALA A 42 -51.36 12.33 47.88
N ASP A 43 -52.25 11.33 48.04
CA ASP A 43 -53.63 11.33 48.58
C ASP A 43 -54.70 12.19 47.87
N SER A 44 -55.97 11.80 47.69
CA SER A 44 -56.82 10.70 48.20
C SER A 44 -58.20 10.77 47.49
N GLY A 45 -59.00 9.69 47.56
CA GLY A 45 -60.45 9.65 47.26
C GLY A 45 -60.79 9.15 45.85
N ALA A 46 -61.19 7.89 45.64
CA ALA A 46 -62.49 7.24 45.96
C ALA A 46 -63.68 7.78 45.15
N ASP A 47 -64.12 6.98 44.16
CA ASP A 47 -65.51 6.50 43.93
C ASP A 47 -65.93 6.43 42.45
N GLY A 48 -66.62 5.33 42.08
CA GLY A 48 -67.68 5.38 41.05
C GLY A 48 -67.54 4.54 39.76
N VAL A 49 -67.82 3.24 39.85
CA VAL A 49 -68.87 2.48 39.10
C VAL A 49 -69.12 2.78 37.59
N HIS A 50 -68.80 1.78 36.73
CA HIS A 50 -69.70 0.97 35.84
C HIS A 50 -70.80 1.68 34.98
N VAL A 51 -71.13 1.43 33.69
CA VAL A 51 -71.10 0.29 32.72
C VAL A 51 -71.33 0.85 31.25
N PRO A 52 -71.73 0.13 30.14
CA PRO A 52 -70.89 -0.17 28.96
C PRO A 52 -71.52 0.13 27.56
N GLY A 53 -70.90 -0.41 26.49
CA GLY A 53 -71.50 -0.70 25.17
C GLY A 53 -70.76 -0.01 24.02
N GLY A 54 -70.52 -0.57 22.85
CA GLY A 54 -70.96 -1.79 22.16
C GLY A 54 -70.41 -1.75 20.71
N ASP A 55 -70.58 -2.84 20.00
CA ASP A 55 -69.85 -3.27 18.79
C ASP A 55 -69.99 -2.45 17.48
N ALA A 56 -68.96 -2.67 16.64
CA ALA A 56 -68.93 -2.81 15.18
C ALA A 56 -69.45 -1.69 14.25
N HIS A 57 -68.57 -1.21 13.35
CA HIS A 57 -68.73 -1.35 11.89
C HIS A 57 -67.48 -0.91 11.09
N SER A 58 -67.26 -1.61 9.99
CA SER A 58 -66.23 -1.52 8.95
C SER A 58 -66.50 -0.47 7.86
N SER A 59 -65.45 0.08 7.22
CA SER A 59 -65.36 0.43 5.77
C SER A 59 -63.99 1.13 5.51
N SER A 60 -63.04 0.52 4.79
CA SER A 60 -62.84 0.48 3.33
C SER A 60 -62.47 1.83 2.68
N LEU A 61 -61.19 2.02 2.36
CA LEU A 61 -60.71 2.93 1.31
C LEU A 61 -59.42 2.35 0.69
N PHE A 62 -59.58 1.49 -0.30
CA PHE A 62 -58.56 1.20 -1.32
C PHE A 62 -59.33 0.90 -2.60
N ASP A 63 -59.25 1.79 -3.60
CA ASP A 63 -59.48 1.38 -4.99
C ASP A 63 -58.92 2.36 -6.04
N GLY A 64 -58.36 1.75 -7.11
CA GLY A 64 -58.08 2.28 -8.46
C GLY A 64 -56.90 3.26 -8.64
N CYS A 65 -56.06 3.24 -9.69
CA CYS A 65 -55.85 2.46 -10.93
C CYS A 65 -54.63 3.16 -11.66
N PRO A 66 -54.12 2.79 -12.86
CA PRO A 66 -54.09 1.52 -13.61
C PRO A 66 -52.67 1.08 -14.05
N ALA A 67 -52.57 -0.17 -14.49
CA ALA A 67 -51.44 -0.70 -15.27
C ALA A 67 -51.43 -0.16 -16.71
N THR A 68 -50.25 0.17 -17.23
CA THR A 68 -50.01 0.30 -18.68
C THR A 68 -48.84 -0.58 -19.11
N ASP A 69 -49.14 -1.35 -20.15
CA ASP A 69 -48.29 -2.25 -20.92
C ASP A 69 -47.23 -1.46 -21.71
N VAL A 70 -45.95 -1.84 -21.58
CA VAL A 70 -44.89 -1.43 -22.51
C VAL A 70 -44.03 -2.64 -22.85
N SER A 71 -44.35 -3.19 -24.02
CA SER A 71 -43.56 -4.08 -24.83
C SER A 71 -42.13 -3.56 -25.10
N GLN A 72 -41.20 -4.52 -25.17
CA GLN A 72 -39.89 -4.47 -25.85
C GLN A 72 -39.20 -3.09 -25.97
N ARG A 73 -38.37 -2.75 -24.97
CA ARG A 73 -37.26 -1.80 -25.17
C ARG A 73 -35.96 -2.37 -24.61
N ARG A 74 -34.95 -2.42 -25.47
CA ARG A 74 -33.54 -2.73 -25.15
C ARG A 74 -33.08 -1.90 -23.94
N THR A 75 -32.64 -2.56 -22.88
CA THR A 75 -32.05 -1.91 -21.71
C THR A 75 -30.66 -1.39 -22.06
N ARG A 76 -30.49 -0.07 -21.95
CA ARG A 76 -29.21 0.65 -22.01
C ARG A 76 -28.55 0.71 -20.61
N PRO A 77 -27.22 0.90 -20.52
CA PRO A 77 -26.51 0.99 -19.25
C PRO A 77 -26.95 2.24 -18.50
N GLY A 78 -27.61 2.07 -17.36
CA GLY A 78 -28.20 3.18 -16.58
C GLY A 78 -28.92 2.75 -15.29
N THR A 79 -28.82 1.47 -14.92
CA THR A 79 -29.56 0.87 -13.80
C THR A 79 -28.98 1.22 -12.42
N LEU A 80 -27.66 1.47 -12.32
CA LEU A 80 -27.00 1.85 -11.07
C LEU A 80 -27.33 3.30 -10.63
N ARG A 81 -27.50 4.23 -11.59
CA ARG A 81 -27.92 5.62 -11.31
C ARG A 81 -29.30 5.70 -10.65
N HIS A 82 -30.20 4.77 -10.99
CA HIS A 82 -31.55 4.73 -10.40
C HIS A 82 -31.53 4.23 -8.96
N ALA A 83 -30.65 3.29 -8.62
CA ALA A 83 -30.48 2.78 -7.25
C ALA A 83 -29.97 3.87 -6.29
N ALA A 84 -28.90 4.57 -6.66
CA ALA A 84 -28.34 5.66 -5.87
C ALA A 84 -29.32 6.84 -5.74
N ARG A 85 -30.06 7.16 -6.81
CA ARG A 85 -31.09 8.22 -6.77
C ARG A 85 -32.31 7.82 -5.92
N ALA A 86 -32.70 6.55 -5.94
CA ALA A 86 -33.78 6.01 -5.10
C ALA A 86 -33.39 5.98 -3.62
N ALA A 87 -32.15 5.59 -3.29
CA ALA A 87 -31.61 5.62 -1.93
C ALA A 87 -31.57 7.07 -1.38
N ARG A 88 -31.03 8.03 -2.14
CA ARG A 88 -31.08 9.46 -1.80
C ARG A 88 -32.51 9.98 -1.63
N GLY A 89 -33.43 9.54 -2.48
CA GLY A 89 -34.85 9.88 -2.39
C GLY A 89 -35.56 9.29 -1.16
N CYS A 90 -35.09 8.16 -0.64
CA CYS A 90 -35.60 7.54 0.58
C CYS A 90 -35.07 8.24 1.84
N VAL A 91 -33.75 8.53 1.88
CA VAL A 91 -33.11 9.33 2.93
C VAL A 91 -33.76 10.72 3.04
N ALA A 92 -33.98 11.41 1.92
CA ALA A 92 -34.67 12.71 1.88
C ALA A 92 -36.14 12.67 2.35
N ARG A 93 -36.75 11.48 2.38
CA ARG A 93 -38.12 11.27 2.88
C ARG A 93 -38.13 10.95 4.38
N LEU A 94 -37.10 10.23 4.86
CA LEU A 94 -36.90 9.92 6.28
C LEU A 94 -36.46 11.15 7.10
N THR A 95 -35.63 12.04 6.53
CA THR A 95 -35.21 13.29 7.19
C THR A 95 -36.36 14.29 7.42
N ARG A 96 -37.52 14.10 6.78
CA ARG A 96 -38.72 14.91 7.03
C ARG A 96 -39.49 14.52 8.29
N ILE A 97 -39.24 13.34 8.86
CA ILE A 97 -40.05 12.77 9.94
C ILE A 97 -39.55 13.23 11.33
N ALA A 98 -38.30 13.71 11.45
CA ALA A 98 -37.81 14.39 12.66
C ALA A 98 -36.60 15.31 12.35
N PRO A 99 -36.76 16.65 12.35
CA PRO A 99 -35.66 17.55 12.02
C PRO A 99 -34.83 17.87 13.26
N ARG A 100 -33.82 17.06 13.57
CA ARG A 100 -32.72 17.47 14.44
C ARG A 100 -31.50 17.86 13.59
N ARG A 101 -30.90 19.02 13.87
CA ARG A 101 -29.68 19.51 13.20
C ARG A 101 -28.57 18.45 13.35
N GLY A 102 -27.98 18.01 12.23
CA GLY A 102 -26.91 17.00 12.18
C GLY A 102 -27.38 15.54 12.01
N TRP A 103 -28.66 15.23 12.24
CA TRP A 103 -29.18 13.86 12.14
C TRP A 103 -29.32 13.38 10.69
N GLY A 104 -29.75 14.28 9.79
CA GLY A 104 -29.88 13.96 8.35
C GLY A 104 -28.54 13.72 7.66
N ASP A 105 -27.50 14.44 8.07
CA ASP A 105 -26.15 14.30 7.50
C ASP A 105 -25.47 13.01 8.00
N ALA A 106 -25.63 12.66 9.29
CA ALA A 106 -25.08 11.43 9.86
C ALA A 106 -25.77 10.16 9.31
N VAL A 107 -27.10 10.18 9.17
CA VAL A 107 -27.85 9.07 8.55
C VAL A 107 -27.53 8.95 7.06
N GLY A 108 -27.44 10.08 6.35
CA GLY A 108 -27.01 10.11 4.95
C GLY A 108 -25.64 9.50 4.74
N ALA A 109 -24.64 9.94 5.51
CA ALA A 109 -23.28 9.41 5.45
C ALA A 109 -23.21 7.91 5.78
N THR A 110 -23.98 7.44 6.77
CA THR A 110 -24.03 6.01 7.14
C THR A 110 -24.66 5.15 6.05
N VAL A 111 -25.73 5.64 5.40
CA VAL A 111 -26.39 4.94 4.29
C VAL A 111 -25.48 4.90 3.06
N GLU A 112 -24.80 6.00 2.75
CA GLU A 112 -23.83 6.06 1.65
C GLU A 112 -22.65 5.12 1.87
N ALA A 113 -22.07 5.09 3.07
CA ALA A 113 -20.99 4.18 3.43
C ALA A 113 -21.39 2.70 3.29
N ARG A 114 -22.55 2.29 3.84
CA ARG A 114 -23.05 0.91 3.74
C ARG A 114 -23.39 0.50 2.31
N THR A 115 -23.91 1.43 1.51
CA THR A 115 -24.18 1.18 0.08
C THR A 115 -22.87 1.01 -0.70
N SER A 116 -21.85 1.79 -0.34
CA SER A 116 -20.50 1.67 -0.89
C SER A 116 -19.87 0.30 -0.56
N ASP A 117 -20.03 -0.18 0.68
CA ASP A 117 -19.56 -1.50 1.11
C ASP A 117 -20.22 -2.66 0.40
N ALA A 118 -21.55 -2.62 0.29
CA ALA A 118 -22.29 -3.64 -0.43
C ALA A 118 -21.86 -3.67 -1.91
N LEU A 119 -21.65 -2.50 -2.52
CA LEU A 119 -21.17 -2.41 -3.91
C LEU A 119 -19.74 -2.95 -4.06
N PHE A 120 -18.83 -2.58 -3.17
CA PHE A 120 -17.44 -3.06 -3.20
C PHE A 120 -17.37 -4.58 -3.01
N THR A 121 -18.08 -5.10 -2.02
CA THR A 121 -18.16 -6.54 -1.75
C THR A 121 -18.72 -7.29 -2.96
N GLN A 122 -19.73 -6.72 -3.61
CA GLN A 122 -20.28 -7.28 -4.84
C GLN A 122 -19.26 -7.28 -5.99
N ILE A 123 -18.48 -6.20 -6.16
CA ILE A 123 -17.43 -6.12 -7.21
C ILE A 123 -16.44 -7.27 -7.06
N LEU A 124 -16.00 -7.56 -5.83
CA LEU A 124 -15.10 -8.68 -5.56
C LEU A 124 -15.77 -10.04 -5.78
N ALA A 125 -16.97 -10.24 -5.23
CA ALA A 125 -17.70 -11.51 -5.32
C ALA A 125 -18.03 -11.89 -6.77
N ASP A 126 -18.52 -10.92 -7.56
CA ASP A 126 -18.91 -11.10 -8.96
C ASP A 126 -17.72 -10.92 -9.93
N ARG A 127 -16.51 -10.67 -9.41
CA ARG A 127 -15.27 -10.44 -10.19
C ARG A 127 -15.42 -9.37 -11.27
N LEU A 128 -16.02 -8.23 -10.93
CA LEU A 128 -16.34 -7.15 -11.87
C LEU A 128 -15.16 -6.19 -12.12
N ILE A 129 -13.94 -6.73 -12.08
CA ILE A 129 -12.70 -6.02 -12.39
C ILE A 129 -12.34 -6.34 -13.84
N SER A 130 -11.85 -5.33 -14.55
CA SER A 130 -11.36 -5.46 -15.93
C SER A 130 -9.95 -4.88 -16.02
N THR A 131 -9.15 -5.41 -16.95
CA THR A 131 -7.80 -4.89 -17.21
C THR A 131 -7.80 -4.02 -18.46
N ARG A 132 -7.05 -2.92 -18.41
CA ARG A 132 -6.65 -2.11 -19.57
C ARG A 132 -5.14 -2.21 -19.72
N PHE A 133 -4.65 -2.05 -20.93
CA PHE A 133 -3.23 -2.13 -21.24
C PHE A 133 -2.77 -0.80 -21.81
N GLN A 134 -1.74 -0.22 -21.20
CA GLN A 134 -1.11 1.00 -21.71
C GLN A 134 0.26 0.66 -22.32
N PRO A 135 0.57 1.15 -23.53
CA PRO A 135 1.81 0.79 -24.20
C PRO A 135 3.03 1.40 -23.52
N VAL A 136 4.06 0.58 -23.38
CA VAL A 136 5.43 0.96 -23.05
C VAL A 136 6.26 0.89 -24.32
N VAL A 137 6.93 2.00 -24.64
CA VAL A 137 7.74 2.12 -25.87
C VAL A 137 9.22 2.27 -25.55
N GLU A 138 10.07 1.80 -26.46
CA GLU A 138 11.46 2.24 -26.54
C GLU A 138 11.48 3.69 -27.04
N LEU A 139 12.07 4.61 -26.26
CA LEU A 139 11.95 6.05 -26.54
C LEU A 139 12.67 6.48 -27.81
N ASP A 140 13.76 5.82 -28.19
CA ASP A 140 14.51 6.16 -29.40
C ASP A 140 13.75 5.81 -30.68
N SER A 141 13.19 4.59 -30.75
CA SER A 141 12.49 4.11 -31.95
C SER A 141 10.98 4.39 -31.95
N GLY A 142 10.38 4.61 -30.78
CA GLY A 142 8.92 4.67 -30.59
C GLY A 142 8.23 3.31 -30.70
N THR A 143 8.99 2.20 -30.75
CA THR A 143 8.43 0.86 -30.88
C THR A 143 7.80 0.42 -29.57
N VAL A 144 6.56 -0.09 -29.63
CA VAL A 144 5.91 -0.70 -28.46
C VAL A 144 6.57 -2.03 -28.15
N VAL A 145 7.12 -2.16 -26.94
CA VAL A 145 7.86 -3.35 -26.50
C VAL A 145 7.13 -4.13 -25.41
N ALA A 146 6.28 -3.46 -24.63
CA ALA A 146 5.55 -4.04 -23.52
C ALA A 146 4.25 -3.26 -23.25
N TYR A 147 3.45 -3.76 -22.32
CA TYR A 147 2.28 -3.05 -21.80
C TYR A 147 2.20 -3.14 -20.29
N GLU A 148 1.74 -2.07 -19.66
CA GLU A 148 1.34 -2.07 -18.26
C GLU A 148 -0.14 -2.47 -18.13
N ALA A 149 -0.42 -3.43 -17.25
CA ALA A 149 -1.77 -3.86 -16.91
C ALA A 149 -2.38 -2.97 -15.82
N LEU A 150 -3.45 -2.28 -16.19
CA LEU A 150 -4.13 -1.28 -15.37
C LEU A 150 -5.56 -1.74 -15.04
N SER A 151 -5.80 -2.07 -13.77
CA SER A 151 -7.11 -2.51 -13.30
C SER A 151 -8.15 -1.39 -13.30
N ARG A 152 -9.39 -1.73 -13.67
CA ARG A 152 -10.55 -0.85 -13.66
C ARG A 152 -11.76 -1.58 -13.10
N GLY A 153 -12.44 -0.98 -12.14
CA GLY A 153 -13.76 -1.46 -11.72
C GLY A 153 -14.86 -1.09 -12.70
N PRO A 154 -16.12 -1.38 -12.34
CA PRO A 154 -17.25 -1.22 -13.24
C PRO A 154 -17.43 0.23 -13.71
N VAL A 155 -17.68 0.38 -15.01
CA VAL A 155 -18.04 1.68 -15.63
C VAL A 155 -19.27 2.26 -14.94
N ASP A 156 -19.34 3.59 -14.85
CA ASP A 156 -20.42 4.35 -14.18
C ASP A 156 -20.49 4.20 -12.64
N THR A 157 -19.44 3.67 -12.00
CA THR A 157 -19.31 3.64 -10.53
C THR A 157 -18.13 4.50 -10.06
N VAL A 158 -18.13 4.89 -8.78
CA VAL A 158 -16.95 5.54 -8.15
C VAL A 158 -15.72 4.64 -8.21
N PHE A 159 -15.95 3.33 -8.16
CA PHE A 159 -14.95 2.27 -8.25
C PHE A 159 -14.44 2.01 -9.68
N HIS A 160 -14.89 2.76 -10.69
CA HIS A 160 -14.21 2.70 -11.99
C HIS A 160 -12.76 3.18 -11.88
N ASN A 161 -12.53 4.16 -11.00
CA ASN A 161 -11.19 4.64 -10.66
C ASN A 161 -10.49 3.62 -9.75
N PRO A 162 -9.30 3.12 -10.12
CA PRO A 162 -8.53 2.21 -9.26
C PRO A 162 -8.18 2.82 -7.90
N ALA A 163 -7.89 4.12 -7.80
CA ALA A 163 -7.58 4.74 -6.50
C ALA A 163 -8.73 4.56 -5.50
N ALA A 164 -9.97 4.88 -5.93
CA ALA A 164 -11.16 4.70 -5.09
C ALA A 164 -11.46 3.24 -4.74
N LEU A 165 -11.06 2.28 -5.60
CA LEU A 165 -11.14 0.84 -5.31
C LEU A 165 -10.18 0.44 -4.19
N PHE A 166 -8.91 0.80 -4.32
CA PHE A 166 -7.87 0.45 -3.37
C PHE A 166 -8.06 1.17 -2.03
N ASP A 167 -8.44 2.45 -2.04
CA ASP A 167 -8.79 3.20 -0.83
C ASP A 167 -9.87 2.46 -0.03
N ARG A 168 -10.96 2.02 -0.69
CA ARG A 168 -12.03 1.28 -0.01
C ARG A 168 -11.58 -0.10 0.45
N ALA A 169 -10.72 -0.77 -0.32
CA ALA A 169 -10.17 -2.06 0.08
C ALA A 169 -9.31 -1.95 1.35
N HIS A 170 -8.52 -0.88 1.49
CA HIS A 170 -7.77 -0.59 2.72
C HIS A 170 -8.71 -0.34 3.90
N GLU A 171 -9.73 0.49 3.73
CA GLU A 171 -10.71 0.78 4.80
C GLU A 171 -11.43 -0.48 5.30
N LEU A 172 -11.61 -1.48 4.44
CA LEU A 172 -12.26 -2.75 4.77
C LEU A 172 -11.30 -3.89 5.12
N GLY A 173 -9.99 -3.68 5.02
CA GLY A 173 -8.98 -4.73 5.21
C GLY A 173 -9.00 -5.83 4.13
N LEU A 174 -9.50 -5.52 2.93
CA LEU A 174 -9.67 -6.43 1.79
C LEU A 174 -8.70 -6.14 0.63
N VAL A 175 -7.63 -5.37 0.87
CA VAL A 175 -6.64 -5.00 -0.16
C VAL A 175 -6.02 -6.22 -0.84
N ASN A 176 -5.67 -7.26 -0.08
CA ASN A 176 -5.08 -8.48 -0.62
C ASN A 176 -6.05 -9.26 -1.52
N ASP A 177 -7.35 -9.27 -1.18
CA ASP A 177 -8.37 -9.94 -1.98
C ASP A 177 -8.63 -9.19 -3.29
N LEU A 178 -8.63 -7.85 -3.23
CA LEU A 178 -8.71 -6.99 -4.42
C LEU A 178 -7.49 -7.18 -5.32
N ASP A 179 -6.29 -7.10 -4.77
CA ASP A 179 -5.05 -7.22 -5.52
C ASP A 179 -4.92 -8.60 -6.19
N LEU A 180 -5.26 -9.68 -5.49
CA LEU A 180 -5.33 -11.02 -6.10
C LEU A 180 -6.35 -11.07 -7.25
N ALA A 181 -7.51 -10.43 -7.11
CA ALA A 181 -8.51 -10.38 -8.19
C ALA A 181 -8.02 -9.57 -9.40
N CYS A 182 -7.29 -8.48 -9.17
CA CYS A 182 -6.60 -7.69 -10.19
C CYS A 182 -5.53 -8.52 -10.92
N TRP A 183 -4.67 -9.19 -10.17
CA TRP A 183 -3.61 -10.09 -10.67
C TRP A 183 -4.17 -11.17 -11.59
N LEU A 184 -5.15 -11.94 -11.08
CA LEU A 184 -5.78 -13.04 -11.83
C LEU A 184 -6.48 -12.55 -13.10
N THR A 185 -7.06 -11.35 -13.07
CA THR A 185 -7.74 -10.77 -14.23
C THR A 185 -6.74 -10.29 -15.27
N SER A 186 -5.65 -9.65 -14.85
CA SER A 186 -4.61 -9.18 -15.75
C SER A 186 -3.91 -10.33 -16.46
N ILE A 187 -3.57 -11.39 -15.73
CA ILE A 187 -2.94 -12.59 -16.31
C ILE A 187 -3.86 -13.31 -17.27
N ARG A 188 -5.12 -13.54 -16.88
CA ARG A 188 -6.10 -14.19 -17.76
C ARG A 188 -6.25 -13.40 -19.06
N THR A 189 -6.44 -12.09 -18.96
CA THR A 189 -6.65 -11.23 -20.13
C THR A 189 -5.40 -11.17 -21.02
N ALA A 190 -4.20 -11.05 -20.43
CA ALA A 190 -2.95 -11.08 -21.18
C ALA A 190 -2.73 -12.43 -21.88
N THR A 191 -3.09 -13.53 -21.23
CA THR A 191 -3.02 -14.87 -21.84
C THR A 191 -3.98 -15.00 -23.02
N GLU A 192 -5.21 -14.53 -22.87
CA GLU A 192 -6.22 -14.52 -23.95
C GLU A 192 -5.80 -13.65 -25.15
N LEU A 193 -5.10 -12.54 -24.89
CA LEU A 193 -4.54 -11.66 -25.93
C LEU A 193 -3.25 -12.19 -26.57
N GLY A 194 -2.63 -13.23 -26.01
CA GLY A 194 -1.45 -13.89 -26.58
C GLY A 194 -0.11 -13.27 -26.17
N PHE A 195 -0.02 -12.65 -24.99
CA PHE A 195 1.26 -12.23 -24.42
C PHE A 195 2.14 -13.46 -24.17
N THR A 196 3.28 -13.53 -24.86
CA THR A 196 4.17 -14.71 -24.84
C THR A 196 5.65 -14.38 -24.65
N ALA A 197 6.04 -13.12 -24.80
CA ALA A 197 7.42 -12.68 -24.58
C ALA A 197 7.68 -12.38 -23.09
N ALA A 198 8.89 -12.67 -22.63
CA ALA A 198 9.31 -12.26 -21.30
C ALA A 198 9.35 -10.73 -21.20
N HIS A 199 8.92 -10.20 -20.07
CA HIS A 199 8.90 -8.78 -19.73
C HIS A 199 8.07 -7.91 -20.70
N SER A 200 7.15 -8.51 -21.46
CA SER A 200 6.19 -7.75 -22.28
C SER A 200 4.97 -7.27 -21.49
N LEU A 201 4.86 -7.67 -20.23
CA LEU A 201 3.76 -7.35 -19.33
C LEU A 201 4.32 -6.80 -18.02
N LEU A 202 3.88 -5.60 -17.64
CA LEU A 202 4.13 -4.98 -16.34
C LEU A 202 2.84 -5.09 -15.51
N VAL A 203 2.96 -5.50 -14.25
CA VAL A 203 1.81 -5.73 -13.36
C VAL A 203 2.09 -5.17 -11.98
N ASN A 204 1.21 -4.27 -11.52
CA ASN A 204 1.18 -3.78 -10.15
C ASN A 204 0.86 -4.90 -9.16
N VAL A 205 1.58 -4.94 -8.04
CA VAL A 205 1.34 -5.94 -7.01
C VAL A 205 1.54 -5.42 -5.59
N GLU A 206 0.63 -5.80 -4.70
CA GLU A 206 0.79 -5.59 -3.27
C GLU A 206 1.66 -6.71 -2.67
N PRO A 207 2.69 -6.40 -1.87
CA PRO A 207 3.62 -7.43 -1.38
C PRO A 207 2.97 -8.44 -0.44
N ALA A 208 1.96 -8.02 0.31
CA ALA A 208 1.18 -8.90 1.15
C ALA A 208 0.44 -9.98 0.32
N SER A 209 0.05 -9.67 -0.92
CA SER A 209 -0.53 -10.64 -1.85
C SER A 209 0.49 -11.67 -2.33
N LEU A 210 1.73 -11.25 -2.62
CA LEU A 210 2.84 -12.14 -2.99
C LEU A 210 3.24 -13.12 -1.87
N ARG A 211 2.96 -12.77 -0.61
CA ARG A 211 3.19 -13.66 0.55
C ARG A 211 2.09 -14.69 0.75
N ARG A 212 0.83 -14.28 0.55
CA ARG A 212 -0.35 -15.08 0.89
C ARG A 212 -0.78 -16.01 -0.24
N ALA A 213 -0.60 -15.58 -1.49
CA ALA A 213 -0.55 -16.52 -2.59
C ALA A 213 0.74 -17.32 -2.42
N ASP A 214 0.66 -18.64 -2.23
CA ASP A 214 1.80 -19.43 -2.67
C ASP A 214 1.87 -19.16 -4.18
N LEU A 215 2.78 -18.28 -4.60
CA LEU A 215 2.82 -17.82 -5.97
C LEU A 215 2.81 -19.03 -6.90
N ALA A 216 3.52 -20.10 -6.52
CA ALA A 216 3.56 -21.38 -7.22
C ALA A 216 2.19 -22.01 -7.54
N ASP A 217 1.18 -21.80 -6.71
CA ASP A 217 -0.17 -22.37 -6.88
C ASP A 217 -1.15 -21.39 -7.54
N THR A 218 -0.74 -20.13 -7.75
CA THR A 218 -1.55 -19.12 -8.45
C THR A 218 -1.25 -19.08 -9.94
N PRO A 219 -2.27 -18.91 -10.81
CA PRO A 219 -2.04 -18.69 -12.23
C PRO A 219 -1.02 -17.60 -12.48
N HIS A 220 -0.04 -17.91 -13.32
CA HIS A 220 1.05 -17.04 -13.71
C HIS A 220 0.91 -16.58 -15.16
N PRO A 221 1.47 -15.42 -15.52
CA PRO A 221 1.60 -15.03 -16.91
C PRO A 221 2.36 -16.12 -17.70
N PRO A 222 2.06 -16.28 -19.01
CA PRO A 222 2.70 -17.30 -19.85
C PRO A 222 4.23 -17.15 -19.96
N ALA A 223 4.73 -15.94 -19.70
CA ALA A 223 6.14 -15.59 -19.63
C ALA A 223 6.39 -14.70 -18.41
N ALA A 224 7.64 -14.61 -17.97
CA ALA A 224 8.03 -13.79 -16.83
C ALA A 224 7.60 -12.33 -17.03
N ALA A 225 6.79 -11.78 -16.11
CA ALA A 225 6.41 -10.38 -16.10
C ALA A 225 7.42 -9.49 -15.34
N VAL A 226 7.23 -8.18 -15.46
CA VAL A 226 7.82 -7.19 -14.56
C VAL A 226 6.78 -6.86 -13.49
N LEU A 227 7.14 -6.99 -12.22
CA LEU A 227 6.26 -6.71 -11.09
C LEU A 227 6.56 -5.33 -10.54
N GLU A 228 5.55 -4.47 -10.48
CA GLU A 228 5.68 -3.12 -9.99
C GLU A 228 5.31 -3.07 -8.51
N VAL A 229 6.22 -2.57 -7.69
CA VAL A 229 6.02 -2.35 -6.27
C VAL A 229 6.08 -0.86 -5.96
N THR A 230 5.22 -0.41 -5.05
CA THR A 230 5.19 0.99 -4.61
C THR A 230 6.09 1.19 -3.39
N GLU A 231 6.52 2.42 -3.16
CA GLU A 231 7.31 2.79 -2.00
C GLU A 231 6.61 2.51 -0.65
N ARG A 232 5.28 2.69 -0.62
CA ARG A 232 4.46 2.54 0.59
C ARG A 232 4.52 1.11 1.11
N ALA A 233 4.73 0.17 0.20
CA ALA A 233 4.78 -1.23 0.50
C ALA A 233 6.01 -1.58 1.35
N LEU A 234 7.18 -0.98 1.09
CA LEU A 234 8.36 -1.14 1.96
C LEU A 234 8.13 -0.45 3.30
N MET A 235 7.48 0.71 3.29
CA MET A 235 7.20 1.48 4.50
C MET A 235 6.20 0.84 5.43
N ASN A 236 5.42 -0.14 4.98
CA ASN A 236 4.45 -0.88 5.80
C ASN A 236 5.03 -2.19 6.32
N ASP A 237 5.42 -3.11 5.43
CA ASP A 237 6.01 -4.41 5.79
C ASP A 237 7.29 -4.67 4.97
N PRO A 238 8.43 -4.10 5.38
CA PRO A 238 9.67 -4.21 4.62
C PRO A 238 10.20 -5.65 4.54
N SER A 239 10.10 -6.41 5.63
CA SER A 239 10.44 -7.85 5.65
C SER A 239 9.53 -8.64 4.72
N GLY A 240 8.26 -8.23 4.68
CA GLY A 240 7.20 -8.66 3.80
C GLY A 240 7.61 -8.69 2.35
N LEU A 241 7.91 -7.47 1.91
CA LEU A 241 8.25 -7.10 0.55
C LEU A 241 9.53 -7.75 0.06
N LEU A 242 10.60 -7.75 0.86
CA LEU A 242 11.88 -8.34 0.43
C LEU A 242 11.76 -9.85 0.20
N TYR A 243 11.02 -10.56 1.07
CA TYR A 243 10.74 -11.98 0.87
C TYR A 243 9.93 -12.24 -0.41
N ALA A 244 8.90 -11.43 -0.64
CA ALA A 244 8.07 -11.51 -1.84
C ALA A 244 8.86 -11.26 -3.13
N ILE A 245 9.75 -10.25 -3.11
CA ILE A 245 10.68 -9.93 -4.20
C ILE A 245 11.62 -11.10 -4.50
N ASP A 246 12.24 -11.69 -3.48
CA ASP A 246 13.16 -12.83 -3.64
C ASP A 246 12.45 -14.02 -4.32
N ARG A 247 11.23 -14.32 -3.87
CA ARG A 247 10.37 -15.34 -4.47
C ARG A 247 10.03 -15.01 -5.92
N ALA A 248 9.65 -13.77 -6.21
CA ALA A 248 9.36 -13.32 -7.58
C ALA A 248 10.57 -13.50 -8.52
N ARG A 249 11.76 -13.08 -8.09
CA ARG A 249 13.02 -13.27 -8.84
C ARG A 249 13.35 -14.73 -9.07
N SER A 250 13.08 -15.60 -8.10
CA SER A 250 13.30 -17.05 -8.25
C SER A 250 12.42 -17.69 -9.33
N MET A 251 11.31 -17.04 -9.71
CA MET A 251 10.44 -17.43 -10.82
C MET A 251 10.80 -16.74 -12.15
N GLY A 252 11.87 -15.94 -12.17
CA GLY A 252 12.32 -15.21 -13.35
C GLY A 252 11.66 -13.84 -13.55
N TYR A 253 10.80 -13.38 -12.63
CA TYR A 253 10.22 -12.04 -12.71
C TYR A 253 11.27 -10.96 -12.43
N ARG A 254 11.02 -9.79 -13.03
CA ARG A 254 11.78 -8.56 -12.77
C ARG A 254 11.02 -7.67 -11.83
N ILE A 255 11.72 -6.87 -11.04
CA ILE A 255 11.11 -5.95 -10.08
C ILE A 255 11.25 -4.53 -10.60
N ALA A 256 10.13 -3.81 -10.65
CA ALA A 256 10.08 -2.38 -10.89
C ALA A 256 9.71 -1.65 -9.60
N ILE A 257 10.30 -0.49 -9.38
CA ILE A 257 9.79 0.48 -8.42
C ILE A 257 8.96 1.54 -9.16
N ASP A 258 7.73 1.76 -8.70
CA ASP A 258 6.80 2.71 -9.30
C ASP A 258 6.83 4.11 -8.65
N ASP A 259 6.40 5.13 -9.39
CA ASP A 259 6.26 6.53 -8.95
C ASP A 259 7.52 7.11 -8.27
N LEU A 260 8.73 6.72 -8.71
CA LEU A 260 9.95 7.20 -8.09
C LEU A 260 10.12 8.72 -8.32
N GLY A 261 10.27 9.46 -7.22
CA GLY A 261 10.41 10.91 -7.22
C GLY A 261 9.14 11.68 -6.81
N ALA A 262 8.01 11.00 -6.64
CA ALA A 262 6.80 11.59 -6.05
C ALA A 262 7.00 11.91 -4.55
N ASP A 263 7.74 11.05 -3.84
CA ASP A 263 8.19 11.26 -2.46
C ASP A 263 9.73 11.09 -2.41
N PRO A 264 10.48 12.06 -1.86
CA PRO A 264 11.92 11.95 -1.64
C PRO A 264 12.35 10.70 -0.85
N ALA A 265 11.49 10.15 0.01
CA ALA A 265 11.75 8.94 0.78
C ALA A 265 11.88 7.68 -0.08
N SER A 266 11.28 7.65 -1.28
CA SER A 266 11.40 6.55 -2.24
C SER A 266 12.85 6.19 -2.58
N LEU A 267 13.77 7.16 -2.55
CA LEU A 267 15.20 6.95 -2.85
C LEU A 267 15.90 6.07 -1.82
N ALA A 268 15.43 6.09 -0.57
CA ALA A 268 15.95 5.28 0.51
C ALA A 268 15.79 3.77 0.22
N LEU A 269 14.82 3.43 -0.64
CA LEU A 269 14.43 2.06 -0.93
C LEU A 269 15.28 1.41 -2.04
N LEU A 270 15.88 2.21 -2.92
CA LEU A 270 16.63 1.71 -4.08
C LEU A 270 17.73 0.69 -3.70
N PRO A 271 18.57 0.93 -2.68
CA PRO A 271 19.61 -0.04 -2.31
C PRO A 271 19.03 -1.34 -1.74
N LEU A 272 17.86 -1.28 -1.09
CA LEU A 272 17.23 -2.41 -0.42
C LEU A 272 16.47 -3.30 -1.41
N LEU A 273 15.69 -2.68 -2.29
CA LEU A 273 14.88 -3.37 -3.30
C LEU A 273 15.74 -3.89 -4.45
N ALA A 274 16.79 -3.15 -4.81
CA ALA A 274 17.62 -3.39 -6.00
C ALA A 274 16.76 -3.61 -7.28
N PRO A 275 15.90 -2.66 -7.65
CA PRO A 275 14.97 -2.85 -8.76
C PRO A 275 15.70 -3.05 -10.10
N ASP A 276 15.12 -3.88 -10.97
CA ASP A 276 15.57 -4.07 -12.35
C ASP A 276 15.08 -2.93 -13.27
N LEU A 277 13.94 -2.33 -12.92
CA LEU A 277 13.31 -1.22 -13.63
C LEU A 277 12.96 -0.09 -12.66
N ILE A 278 13.29 1.15 -13.00
CA ILE A 278 12.93 2.34 -12.23
C ILE A 278 11.94 3.15 -13.07
N LYS A 279 10.73 3.35 -12.56
CA LYS A 279 9.71 4.20 -13.19
C LYS A 279 9.81 5.60 -12.60
N LEU A 280 10.12 6.59 -13.44
CA LEU A 280 10.17 8.00 -13.05
C LEU A 280 8.76 8.58 -13.10
N ASP A 281 8.34 9.19 -11.99
CA ASP A 281 7.05 9.86 -11.90
C ASP A 281 6.91 10.99 -12.92
N MET A 282 5.67 11.23 -13.37
CA MET A 282 5.37 12.23 -14.39
C MET A 282 5.71 13.66 -13.97
N ALA A 283 5.73 13.99 -12.67
CA ALA A 283 6.09 15.33 -12.20
C ALA A 283 7.54 15.68 -12.58
N LEU A 284 8.47 14.71 -12.51
CA LEU A 284 9.86 14.89 -12.93
C LEU A 284 10.00 15.21 -14.42
N ILE A 285 9.02 14.77 -15.23
CA ILE A 285 9.02 14.93 -16.69
C ILE A 285 8.31 16.21 -17.11
N ARG A 286 7.20 16.54 -16.45
CA ARG A 286 6.26 17.61 -16.85
C ARG A 286 6.54 18.94 -16.18
N GLU A 287 7.11 18.92 -14.98
CA GLU A 287 7.34 20.13 -14.20
C GLU A 287 8.71 20.75 -14.50
N ARG A 288 8.87 22.01 -14.10
CA ARG A 288 10.16 22.68 -14.24
C ARG A 288 11.14 22.04 -13.25
N PRO A 289 12.31 21.56 -13.71
CA PRO A 289 13.30 20.98 -12.82
C PRO A 289 13.71 21.94 -11.70
N ASP A 290 13.75 21.43 -10.47
CA ASP A 290 14.26 22.09 -9.29
C ASP A 290 15.41 21.29 -8.65
N GLN A 291 15.82 21.66 -7.43
CA GLN A 291 16.90 20.97 -6.73
C GLN A 291 16.54 19.55 -6.33
N ASP A 292 15.27 19.26 -6.06
CA ASP A 292 14.84 17.94 -5.60
C ASP A 292 14.72 16.98 -6.77
N ALA A 293 14.19 17.45 -7.91
CA ALA A 293 14.28 16.74 -9.18
C ALA A 293 15.75 16.39 -9.52
N ALA A 294 16.69 17.33 -9.37
CA ALA A 294 18.11 17.08 -9.63
C ALA A 294 18.72 16.04 -8.68
N ARG A 295 18.30 16.01 -7.41
CA ARG A 295 18.72 14.99 -6.44
C ARG A 295 18.19 13.61 -6.83
N VAL A 296 16.91 13.50 -7.17
CA VAL A 296 16.29 12.24 -7.62
C VAL A 296 16.98 11.74 -8.89
N MET A 297 17.17 12.59 -9.89
CA MET A 297 17.90 12.26 -11.11
C MET A 297 19.30 11.72 -10.82
N SER A 298 20.08 12.42 -10.00
CA SER A 298 21.44 12.00 -9.66
C SER A 298 21.47 10.67 -8.92
N ALA A 299 20.50 10.43 -8.03
CA ALA A 299 20.37 9.18 -7.28
C ALA A 299 20.02 8.01 -8.21
N VAL A 300 19.06 8.22 -9.11
CA VAL A 300 18.63 7.22 -10.10
C VAL A 300 19.76 6.90 -11.06
N ALA A 301 20.40 7.91 -11.65
CA ALA A 301 21.52 7.71 -12.56
C ALA A 301 22.65 6.93 -11.89
N ALA A 302 23.04 7.33 -10.67
CA ALA A 302 24.08 6.63 -9.93
C ALA A 302 23.66 5.19 -9.55
N HIS A 303 22.37 4.93 -9.30
CA HIS A 303 21.88 3.58 -9.07
C HIS A 303 21.94 2.74 -10.35
N ALA A 304 21.40 3.24 -11.45
CA ALA A 304 21.41 2.59 -12.76
C ALA A 304 22.83 2.27 -13.25
N GLU A 305 23.79 3.19 -13.07
CA GLU A 305 25.22 2.95 -13.39
C GLU A 305 25.82 1.80 -12.59
N ARG A 306 25.41 1.63 -11.32
CA ARG A 306 25.93 0.57 -10.44
C ARG A 306 25.30 -0.78 -10.71
N THR A 307 23.98 -0.82 -10.95
CA THR A 307 23.21 -2.06 -10.96
C THR A 307 22.83 -2.52 -12.38
N GLY A 308 22.89 -1.63 -13.36
CA GLY A 308 22.33 -1.86 -14.68
C GLY A 308 20.80 -1.75 -14.72
N ALA A 309 20.17 -1.17 -13.69
CA ALA A 309 18.73 -0.93 -13.68
C ALA A 309 18.31 -0.09 -14.90
N VAL A 310 17.23 -0.50 -15.53
CA VAL A 310 16.64 0.20 -16.67
C VAL A 310 15.76 1.33 -16.15
N VAL A 311 15.75 2.47 -16.84
CA VAL A 311 14.89 3.62 -16.48
C VAL A 311 13.74 3.73 -17.48
N LEU A 312 12.52 3.85 -16.97
CA LEU A 312 11.28 4.08 -17.70
C LEU A 312 10.69 5.41 -17.23
N ALA A 313 10.30 6.30 -18.15
CA ALA A 313 9.65 7.56 -17.80
C ALA A 313 8.15 7.53 -18.05
N GLU A 314 7.37 7.97 -17.06
CA GLU A 314 5.91 8.00 -17.14
C GLU A 314 5.33 9.35 -17.54
N GLY A 315 4.07 9.32 -17.96
CA GLY A 315 3.30 10.52 -18.24
C GLY A 315 3.80 11.33 -19.43
N ILE A 316 4.43 10.72 -20.44
CA ILE A 316 4.90 11.43 -21.63
C ILE A 316 3.70 11.80 -22.53
N GLU A 317 3.40 13.09 -22.62
CA GLU A 317 2.29 13.62 -23.43
C GLU A 317 2.73 14.44 -24.65
N THR A 318 3.97 14.91 -24.71
CA THR A 318 4.50 15.73 -25.81
C THR A 318 5.92 15.30 -26.17
N ASP A 319 6.40 15.71 -27.34
CA ASP A 319 7.79 15.42 -27.72
C ASP A 319 8.81 16.12 -26.80
N GLU A 320 8.47 17.26 -26.22
CA GLU A 320 9.31 17.90 -25.19
C GLU A 320 9.45 17.03 -23.95
N HIS A 321 8.36 16.41 -23.47
CA HIS A 321 8.42 15.44 -22.38
C HIS A 321 9.32 14.24 -22.72
N ARG A 322 9.26 13.74 -23.96
CA ARG A 322 10.13 12.66 -24.44
C ARG A 322 11.60 13.07 -24.44
N VAL A 323 11.92 14.29 -24.89
CA VAL A 323 13.30 14.82 -24.86
C VAL A 323 13.81 14.93 -23.43
N THR A 324 12.97 15.43 -22.51
CA THR A 324 13.30 15.45 -21.08
C THR A 324 13.58 14.04 -20.57
N ALA A 325 12.67 13.09 -20.80
CA ALA A 325 12.84 11.70 -20.38
C ALA A 325 14.17 11.08 -20.85
N LEU A 326 14.53 11.25 -22.12
CA LEU A 326 15.81 10.79 -22.66
C LEU A 326 17.00 11.47 -21.96
N ALA A 327 16.91 12.78 -21.68
CA ALA A 327 17.94 13.50 -20.95
C ALA A 327 18.08 13.03 -19.49
N LEU A 328 17.03 12.47 -18.90
CA LEU A 328 17.04 11.84 -17.57
C LEU A 328 17.59 10.41 -17.58
N GLY A 329 17.99 9.88 -18.74
CA GLY A 329 18.51 8.53 -18.90
C GLY A 329 17.44 7.46 -19.09
N ALA A 330 16.17 7.84 -19.32
CA ALA A 330 15.13 6.87 -19.64
C ALA A 330 15.40 6.20 -20.98
N THR A 331 15.32 4.87 -21.00
CA THR A 331 15.39 4.06 -22.23
C THR A 331 14.00 3.78 -22.77
N TYR A 332 13.06 3.56 -21.85
CA TYR A 332 11.66 3.28 -22.15
C TYR A 332 10.77 4.40 -21.63
N GLY A 333 9.54 4.47 -22.12
CA GLY A 333 8.55 5.37 -21.55
C GLY A 333 7.13 5.04 -21.92
N GLN A 334 6.23 5.72 -21.22
CA GLN A 334 4.80 5.51 -21.29
C GLN A 334 4.07 6.85 -21.19
N GLY A 335 2.94 6.97 -21.88
CA GLY A 335 2.10 8.15 -21.81
C GLY A 335 1.18 8.30 -23.02
N TRP A 336 0.32 9.32 -22.98
CA TRP A 336 -0.70 9.51 -24.02
C TRP A 336 -0.15 9.89 -25.38
N LEU A 337 1.12 10.32 -25.46
CA LEU A 337 1.81 10.50 -26.73
C LEU A 337 1.89 9.18 -27.52
N PHE A 338 2.04 8.05 -26.83
CA PHE A 338 2.22 6.73 -27.42
C PHE A 338 0.95 5.88 -27.42
N GLY A 339 0.08 6.10 -26.43
CA GLY A 339 -1.22 5.45 -26.38
C GLY A 339 -1.90 5.59 -25.02
N ARG A 340 -3.24 5.53 -25.04
CA ARG A 340 -4.05 5.48 -23.82
C ARG A 340 -4.23 4.04 -23.35
N PRO A 341 -4.56 3.81 -22.07
CA PRO A 341 -4.97 2.50 -21.60
C PRO A 341 -6.21 1.99 -22.35
N GLU A 342 -6.09 0.86 -23.06
CA GLU A 342 -7.16 0.30 -23.88
C GLU A 342 -7.44 -1.17 -23.54
N ALA A 343 -8.59 -1.69 -23.97
CA ALA A 343 -8.98 -3.08 -23.74
C ALA A 343 -8.23 -4.06 -24.65
N ASP A 344 -7.93 -3.60 -25.86
CA ASP A 344 -7.41 -4.40 -26.95
C ASP A 344 -5.91 -4.12 -27.12
N VAL A 345 -5.14 -5.16 -27.39
CA VAL A 345 -3.70 -5.09 -27.59
C VAL A 345 -3.38 -5.77 -28.92
N PRO A 346 -3.38 -5.03 -30.04
CA PRO A 346 -3.07 -5.62 -31.33
C PRO A 346 -1.64 -6.16 -31.33
N ASN A 347 -1.46 -7.37 -31.86
CA ASN A 347 -0.16 -8.03 -32.02
C ASN A 347 0.62 -8.26 -30.70
N ALA A 348 -0.06 -8.53 -29.57
CA ALA A 348 0.62 -8.84 -28.31
C ALA A 348 1.66 -9.97 -28.42
N ALA A 349 1.41 -10.96 -29.29
CA ALA A 349 2.35 -12.07 -29.54
C ALA A 349 3.65 -11.65 -30.25
N ALA A 350 3.73 -10.44 -30.81
CA ALA A 350 4.90 -9.92 -31.49
C ALA A 350 5.74 -8.97 -30.63
N LEU A 351 5.34 -8.74 -29.38
CA LEU A 351 6.09 -7.89 -28.45
C LEU A 351 7.48 -8.48 -28.17
N ALA A 352 8.49 -7.62 -28.15
CA ALA A 352 9.86 -8.02 -27.85
C ALA A 352 10.12 -8.14 -26.34
N GLY A 353 9.33 -7.46 -25.51
CA GLY A 353 9.58 -7.28 -24.08
C GLY A 353 10.64 -6.23 -23.80
N ILE A 354 10.68 -5.77 -22.55
CA ILE A 354 11.77 -4.91 -22.06
C ILE A 354 13.07 -5.73 -22.01
N VAL A 355 14.16 -5.12 -22.51
CA VAL A 355 15.49 -5.72 -22.50
C VAL A 355 16.22 -5.22 -21.25
N PHE A 356 16.64 -6.16 -20.40
CA PHE A 356 17.44 -5.86 -19.23
C PHE A 356 18.91 -6.23 -19.51
N PRO A 357 19.87 -5.30 -19.29
CA PRO A 357 21.27 -5.53 -19.62
C PRO A 357 21.97 -6.49 -18.65
N ALA A 358 21.40 -6.69 -17.46
CA ALA A 358 21.93 -7.56 -16.41
C ALA A 358 20.93 -8.66 -16.03
N ASP A 359 21.46 -9.75 -15.50
CA ASP A 359 20.67 -10.76 -14.80
C ASP A 359 19.92 -10.13 -13.62
N PRO A 360 18.84 -10.75 -13.11
CA PRO A 360 18.12 -10.23 -11.96
C PRO A 360 19.09 -9.99 -10.83
N SER A 361 18.98 -8.84 -10.18
CA SER A 361 19.80 -8.51 -9.01
C SER A 361 19.74 -9.69 -8.02
N VAL A 362 20.91 -10.26 -7.72
CA VAL A 362 21.03 -11.43 -6.86
C VAL A 362 20.63 -11.04 -5.44
N SER A 363 19.80 -11.86 -4.81
CA SER A 363 19.44 -11.68 -3.40
C SER A 363 20.67 -11.79 -2.52
N LEU A 364 20.97 -10.72 -1.79
CA LEU A 364 22.08 -10.66 -0.85
C LEU A 364 21.80 -11.60 0.34
N PRO A 365 22.84 -12.04 1.07
CA PRO A 365 22.66 -12.86 2.27
C PRO A 365 21.74 -12.17 3.27
N THR A 366 20.68 -12.86 3.66
CA THR A 366 19.64 -12.36 4.58
C THR A 366 19.73 -12.97 5.98
N SER A 367 20.59 -13.97 6.18
CA SER A 367 20.74 -14.70 7.44
C SER A 367 21.98 -14.24 8.22
N GLY A 368 21.90 -14.38 9.55
CA GLY A 368 22.96 -14.00 10.48
C GLY A 368 22.80 -12.60 11.05
N THR A 369 23.92 -11.98 11.42
CA THR A 369 23.99 -10.63 11.97
C THR A 369 24.83 -9.69 11.08
N PRO A 370 24.72 -8.36 11.26
CA PRO A 370 25.60 -7.41 10.57
C PRO A 370 27.09 -7.75 10.73
N PHE A 371 27.55 -8.09 11.93
CA PHE A 371 28.96 -8.43 12.17
C PHE A 371 29.38 -9.69 11.38
N GLU A 372 28.56 -10.75 11.38
CA GLU A 372 28.82 -11.99 10.65
C GLU A 372 28.89 -11.78 9.13
N VAL A 373 28.14 -10.81 8.60
CA VAL A 373 28.17 -10.45 7.16
C VAL A 373 29.46 -9.73 6.79
N VAL A 374 29.92 -8.79 7.62
CA VAL A 374 31.03 -7.89 7.28
C VAL A 374 32.40 -8.41 7.69
N ALA A 375 32.51 -9.08 8.84
CA ALA A 375 33.77 -9.54 9.42
C ALA A 375 34.56 -10.54 8.55
N PRO A 376 33.93 -11.45 7.79
CA PRO A 376 34.68 -12.34 6.88
C PRO A 376 35.35 -11.60 5.72
N ARG A 377 34.87 -10.39 5.36
CA ARG A 377 35.31 -9.63 4.19
C ARG A 377 36.14 -8.40 4.54
N ARG A 378 36.28 -8.10 5.83
CA ARG A 378 37.02 -6.97 6.38
C ARG A 378 37.66 -7.40 7.69
N THR A 379 38.93 -7.06 7.91
CA THR A 379 39.65 -7.46 9.13
C THR A 379 39.07 -6.75 10.36
N PRO A 380 38.49 -7.46 11.33
CA PRO A 380 38.03 -6.87 12.58
C PRO A 380 39.19 -6.27 13.38
N ARG A 381 38.91 -5.20 14.12
CA ARG A 381 39.89 -4.50 14.97
C ARG A 381 39.38 -4.41 16.40
N LEU A 382 40.30 -4.42 17.35
CA LEU A 382 39.96 -4.19 18.75
C LEU A 382 39.88 -2.70 19.06
N SER A 383 38.85 -2.29 19.79
CA SER A 383 38.69 -0.93 20.29
C SER A 383 37.91 -0.88 21.60
N ASN A 384 37.88 0.29 22.22
CA ASN A 384 37.04 0.60 23.36
C ASN A 384 35.69 1.19 22.95
N ARG A 385 34.74 1.19 23.90
CA ARG A 385 33.40 1.76 23.75
C ARG A 385 33.39 3.23 23.36
N ALA A 386 34.33 4.04 23.87
CA ALA A 386 34.34 5.48 23.64
C ALA A 386 34.51 5.83 22.15
N LEU A 387 35.41 5.13 21.45
CA LEU A 387 35.57 5.32 20.02
C LEU A 387 34.31 4.89 19.24
N LEU A 388 33.70 3.76 19.60
CA LEU A 388 32.48 3.28 18.92
C LEU A 388 31.31 4.26 19.05
N VAL A 389 31.15 4.91 20.20
CA VAL A 389 30.17 5.98 20.41
C VAL A 389 30.40 7.14 19.44
N GLU A 390 31.63 7.62 19.31
CA GLU A 390 31.94 8.75 18.41
C GLU A 390 31.75 8.37 16.94
N MET A 391 32.14 7.15 16.55
CA MET A 391 31.90 6.65 15.19
C MET A 391 30.40 6.52 14.89
N SER A 392 29.62 6.08 15.88
CA SER A 392 28.16 6.00 15.79
C SER A 392 27.53 7.36 15.53
N ILE A 393 27.91 8.36 16.34
CA ILE A 393 27.42 9.74 16.21
C ILE A 393 27.80 10.33 14.84
N PHE A 394 29.01 10.03 14.34
CA PHE A 394 29.43 10.47 13.01
C PHE A 394 28.53 9.89 11.91
N LEU A 395 28.25 8.60 11.93
CA LEU A 395 27.36 7.95 10.93
C LEU A 395 25.93 8.48 11.03
N GLU A 396 25.39 8.63 12.23
CA GLU A 396 24.07 9.23 12.49
C GLU A 396 24.00 10.66 11.92
N SER A 397 25.06 11.47 12.12
CA SER A 397 25.12 12.84 11.59
C SER A 397 25.18 12.88 10.06
N ARG A 398 25.81 11.88 9.42
CA ARG A 398 25.80 11.72 7.96
C ARG A 398 24.41 11.38 7.46
N ALA A 399 23.70 10.47 8.12
CA ALA A 399 22.33 10.13 7.77
C ALA A 399 21.39 11.35 7.87
N LEU A 400 21.48 12.10 8.96
CA LEU A 400 20.68 13.31 9.18
C LEU A 400 20.91 14.37 8.09
N ALA A 401 22.14 14.50 7.61
CA ALA A 401 22.47 15.43 6.52
C ALA A 401 21.90 15.00 5.15
N SER A 402 21.62 13.71 4.97
CA SER A 402 21.03 13.15 3.74
C SER A 402 19.50 13.17 3.72
N GLY A 403 18.85 13.42 4.86
CA GLY A 403 17.40 13.57 5.00
C GLY A 403 16.63 12.34 4.52
N ASP A 404 15.56 12.59 3.76
CA ASP A 404 14.52 11.64 3.35
C ASP A 404 15.05 10.42 2.60
N SER A 405 16.20 10.53 1.95
CA SER A 405 16.86 9.40 1.27
C SER A 405 17.56 8.40 2.20
N ALA A 406 17.56 8.63 3.53
CA ALA A 406 18.33 7.83 4.47
C ALA A 406 17.54 6.65 5.06
N VAL A 407 18.20 5.50 5.14
CA VAL A 407 17.84 4.35 5.98
C VAL A 407 18.85 4.23 7.10
N VAL A 408 18.37 4.20 8.34
CA VAL A 408 19.19 4.03 9.55
C VAL A 408 18.68 2.85 10.36
N LEU A 409 19.54 1.85 10.55
CA LEU A 409 19.22 0.64 11.32
C LEU A 409 20.26 0.49 12.43
N SER A 410 19.81 0.37 13.67
CA SER A 410 20.72 0.36 14.81
C SER A 410 20.34 -0.64 15.88
N THR A 411 21.34 -1.35 16.42
CA THR A 411 21.15 -2.32 17.50
C THR A 411 21.53 -1.70 18.84
N PHE A 412 20.65 -1.85 19.82
CA PHE A 412 20.83 -1.45 21.19
C PHE A 412 20.63 -2.68 22.04
N GLN A 413 21.73 -3.38 22.34
CA GLN A 413 21.77 -4.62 23.15
C GLN A 413 20.72 -4.65 24.29
N ASN A 414 20.56 -3.54 25.01
CA ASN A 414 19.56 -3.35 26.07
C ASN A 414 18.91 -1.96 26.01
N HIS A 415 17.63 -1.84 26.38
CA HIS A 415 16.93 -0.55 26.49
C HIS A 415 17.62 0.52 27.33
N GLN A 416 18.41 0.12 28.32
CA GLN A 416 19.19 1.07 29.14
C GLN A 416 20.25 1.84 28.33
N ASN A 417 20.68 1.31 27.18
CA ASN A 417 21.61 1.99 26.28
C ASN A 417 20.94 3.13 25.49
N LEU A 418 19.60 3.19 25.46
CA LEU A 418 18.88 4.31 24.86
C LEU A 418 18.77 5.50 25.82
N THR A 419 19.90 6.16 26.04
CA THR A 419 19.96 7.37 26.88
C THR A 419 19.03 8.48 26.34
N PRO A 420 18.61 9.46 27.16
CA PRO A 420 17.82 10.60 26.68
C PRO A 420 18.50 11.39 25.54
N ALA A 421 19.83 11.40 25.50
CA ALA A 421 20.58 12.04 24.42
C ALA A 421 20.51 11.22 23.12
N THR A 422 20.64 9.89 23.21
CA THR A 422 20.46 8.99 22.07
C THR A 422 19.04 9.10 21.52
N ARG A 423 18.02 9.07 22.40
CA ARG A 423 16.62 9.19 22.00
C ARG A 423 16.36 10.45 21.17
N ARG A 424 16.84 11.62 21.61
CA ARG A 424 16.70 12.87 20.85
C ARG A 424 17.33 12.81 19.45
N ARG A 425 18.45 12.10 19.27
CA ARG A 425 19.06 11.94 17.95
C ARG A 425 18.22 11.05 17.04
N TYR A 426 17.67 9.95 17.56
CA TYR A 426 16.80 9.06 16.77
C TYR A 426 15.44 9.69 16.48
N ASP A 427 14.90 10.51 17.39
CA ASP A 427 13.70 11.30 17.12
C ASP A 427 13.96 12.27 15.95
N ALA A 428 15.10 12.97 15.94
CA ALA A 428 15.49 13.87 14.83
C ALA A 428 15.75 13.13 13.51
N LEU A 429 16.36 11.93 13.58
CA LEU A 429 16.50 11.07 12.41
C LEU A 429 15.14 10.64 11.88
N ALA A 430 14.20 10.24 12.74
CA ALA A 430 12.87 9.78 12.30
C ALA A 430 11.98 10.90 11.74
N GLU A 431 12.27 12.17 12.06
CA GLU A 431 11.62 13.32 11.45
C GLU A 431 12.05 13.55 10.00
N THR A 432 13.17 12.98 9.55
CA THR A 432 13.76 13.29 8.24
C THR A 432 14.09 12.06 7.42
N ALA A 433 14.60 10.98 7.99
CA ALA A 433 15.02 9.78 7.27
C ALA A 433 13.81 8.96 6.80
N GLY A 434 13.91 8.39 5.60
CA GLY A 434 12.87 7.51 5.04
C GLY A 434 12.60 6.28 5.90
N LEU A 435 13.61 5.72 6.58
CA LEU A 435 13.41 4.61 7.51
C LEU A 435 14.38 4.68 8.69
N VAL A 436 13.85 4.65 9.91
CA VAL A 436 14.64 4.50 11.14
C VAL A 436 14.15 3.29 11.92
N ALA A 437 15.04 2.33 12.16
CA ALA A 437 14.73 1.16 12.96
C ALA A 437 15.76 0.88 14.06
N VAL A 438 15.24 0.45 15.21
CA VAL A 438 15.98 0.14 16.42
C VAL A 438 15.67 -1.28 16.87
N TYR A 439 16.71 -2.07 17.13
CA TYR A 439 16.61 -3.44 17.60
C TYR A 439 17.11 -3.52 19.04
N MET A 440 16.32 -4.07 19.97
CA MET A 440 16.70 -4.10 21.38
C MET A 440 16.02 -5.21 22.18
N ALA A 441 16.65 -5.63 23.30
CA ALA A 441 16.01 -6.52 24.27
C ALA A 441 15.31 -5.77 25.41
N GLY A 442 14.19 -6.35 25.86
CA GLY A 442 13.41 -5.91 27.00
C GLY A 442 12.24 -5.01 26.64
N ASP A 443 11.32 -4.83 27.60
CA ASP A 443 10.08 -4.08 27.42
C ASP A 443 10.38 -2.61 27.12
N ALA A 444 10.34 -2.27 25.85
CA ALA A 444 10.63 -0.95 25.37
C ALA A 444 9.39 -0.09 25.57
N ALA A 445 9.33 0.64 26.68
CA ALA A 445 8.51 1.83 26.82
C ALA A 445 8.98 2.98 25.89
N LEU A 446 9.66 2.66 24.79
CA LEU A 446 9.63 3.49 23.60
C LEU A 446 8.22 3.40 23.06
N GLU A 447 7.39 4.36 23.48
CA GLU A 447 6.19 4.71 22.72
C GLU A 447 6.59 4.73 21.24
N ARG A 448 5.78 4.06 20.40
CA ARG A 448 5.88 4.06 18.93
C ARG A 448 5.72 5.51 18.43
N GLY A 449 6.74 6.32 18.65
CA GLY A 449 6.75 7.76 18.42
C GLY A 449 7.22 8.04 17.00
N ARG A 450 6.47 8.92 16.31
CA ARG A 450 6.83 9.68 15.10
C ARG A 450 7.83 9.02 14.14
N GLY A 451 7.64 7.77 13.77
CA GLY A 451 8.39 7.14 12.66
C GLY A 451 9.56 6.21 13.03
N ILE A 452 9.88 6.00 14.32
CA ILE A 452 10.88 4.98 14.71
C ILE A 452 10.22 3.60 14.77
N ARG A 453 10.73 2.63 14.00
CA ARG A 453 10.36 1.22 14.12
C ARG A 453 11.21 0.54 15.20
N VAL A 454 10.56 -0.18 16.12
CA VAL A 454 11.25 -0.92 17.19
C VAL A 454 11.02 -2.41 16.99
N ALA A 455 12.10 -3.17 16.88
CA ALA A 455 12.10 -4.63 16.85
C ALA A 455 12.66 -5.19 18.17
N GLN A 456 11.98 -6.20 18.70
CA GLN A 456 12.41 -6.90 19.90
C GLN A 456 13.43 -7.98 19.53
N ILE A 457 14.53 -8.02 20.26
CA ILE A 457 15.56 -9.05 20.13
C ILE A 457 15.26 -10.17 21.14
N ASP A 458 15.18 -11.41 20.65
CA ASP A 458 14.99 -12.58 21.50
C ASP A 458 16.20 -12.83 22.41
N ALA A 459 15.96 -13.41 23.58
CA ALA A 459 16.98 -13.63 24.61
C ALA A 459 18.18 -14.51 24.17
N ASN A 460 18.03 -15.28 23.09
CA ASN A 460 19.07 -16.18 22.56
C ASN A 460 19.64 -15.70 21.22
N ASP A 461 19.28 -14.49 20.79
CA ASP A 461 19.70 -13.98 19.50
C ASP A 461 21.14 -13.44 19.57
N PRO A 462 22.04 -13.80 18.64
CA PRO A 462 23.41 -13.27 18.61
C PRO A 462 23.47 -11.74 18.49
N LEU A 463 22.40 -11.09 18.04
CA LEU A 463 22.31 -9.63 17.95
C LEU A 463 22.39 -8.93 19.33
N LEU A 464 22.19 -9.66 20.44
CA LEU A 464 22.37 -9.13 21.80
C LEU A 464 23.82 -8.78 22.12
N ASP A 465 24.76 -9.46 21.47
CA ASP A 465 26.20 -9.26 21.68
C ASP A 465 26.78 -8.20 20.73
N GLU A 466 25.95 -7.62 19.86
CA GLU A 466 26.36 -6.70 18.81
C GLU A 466 25.93 -5.25 19.05
N TRP A 467 26.75 -4.35 18.54
CA TRP A 467 26.50 -2.92 18.38
C TRP A 467 26.71 -2.60 16.91
N ASP A 468 25.59 -2.35 16.23
CA ASP A 468 25.55 -2.12 14.80
C ASP A 468 24.85 -0.81 14.51
N ILE A 469 25.37 -0.10 13.52
CA ILE A 469 24.74 1.05 12.89
C ILE A 469 24.95 0.92 11.39
N VAL A 470 23.86 0.77 10.67
CA VAL A 470 23.83 0.73 9.22
C VAL A 470 23.19 2.01 8.71
N VAL A 471 23.87 2.71 7.81
CA VAL A 471 23.38 3.91 7.12
C VAL A 471 23.43 3.67 5.62
N LEU A 472 22.28 3.73 4.97
CA LEU A 472 22.18 3.69 3.51
C LEU A 472 21.50 4.96 3.02
N THR A 473 22.09 5.60 2.02
CA THR A 473 21.49 6.70 1.26
C THR A 473 21.78 6.47 -0.23
N ALA A 474 21.20 7.31 -1.09
CA ALA A 474 21.46 7.26 -2.53
C ALA A 474 22.96 7.35 -2.89
N ASP A 475 23.72 8.16 -2.15
CA ASP A 475 25.12 8.53 -2.43
C ASP A 475 26.12 8.02 -1.38
N PHE A 476 25.65 7.61 -0.20
CA PHE A 476 26.47 7.14 0.92
C PHE A 476 26.02 5.75 1.42
N ALA A 477 26.98 4.95 1.86
CA ALA A 477 26.75 3.70 2.56
C ALA A 477 27.80 3.57 3.66
N ALA A 478 27.38 3.10 4.82
CA ALA A 478 28.29 2.67 5.86
C ALA A 478 27.63 1.64 6.75
N VAL A 479 28.43 0.73 7.26
CA VAL A 479 28.09 -0.08 8.42
C VAL A 479 29.23 -0.01 9.42
N LEU A 480 28.88 0.31 10.66
CA LEU A 480 29.66 -0.01 11.84
C LEU A 480 29.03 -1.25 12.43
N ALA A 481 29.76 -2.37 12.48
CA ALA A 481 29.33 -3.57 13.18
C ALA A 481 30.38 -3.91 14.23
N ALA A 482 29.97 -4.11 15.46
CA ALA A 482 30.86 -4.41 16.58
C ALA A 482 30.29 -5.52 17.43
N ARG A 483 31.14 -6.40 17.92
CA ARG A 483 30.79 -7.49 18.83
C ARG A 483 31.63 -7.40 20.08
N GLU A 484 31.00 -7.59 21.22
CA GLU A 484 31.68 -7.55 22.52
C GLU A 484 32.58 -8.79 22.70
N VAL A 485 33.82 -8.59 23.12
CA VAL A 485 34.81 -9.69 23.28
C VAL A 485 34.60 -10.45 24.59
N ASP A 486 34.12 -9.77 25.64
CA ASP A 486 33.76 -10.38 26.93
C ASP A 486 32.37 -9.90 27.38
N PRO A 487 31.30 -10.59 26.94
CA PRO A 487 29.93 -10.24 27.30
C PRO A 487 29.65 -10.36 28.81
N SER A 488 30.52 -11.02 29.58
CA SER A 488 30.33 -11.19 31.03
C SER A 488 30.79 -9.97 31.85
N ASN A 489 31.50 -9.02 31.22
CA ASN A 489 32.05 -7.83 31.86
C ASN A 489 31.87 -6.57 31.00
N HIS A 490 30.61 -6.17 30.79
CA HIS A 490 30.23 -4.98 30.01
C HIS A 490 30.91 -3.66 30.42
N ALA A 491 31.41 -3.56 31.65
CA ALA A 491 32.03 -2.34 32.19
C ALA A 491 33.48 -2.12 31.71
N ALA A 492 34.19 -3.17 31.29
CA ALA A 492 35.55 -3.09 30.73
C ALA A 492 35.59 -3.07 29.19
N GLY A 493 34.42 -3.24 28.56
CA GLY A 493 34.14 -3.55 27.15
C GLY A 493 35.23 -3.22 26.13
N SER A 494 36.01 -4.26 25.78
CA SER A 494 36.73 -4.32 24.50
C SER A 494 35.81 -4.91 23.44
N TYR A 495 35.71 -4.22 22.32
CA TYR A 495 34.91 -4.64 21.19
C TYR A 495 35.82 -5.03 20.03
N GLU A 496 35.43 -6.08 19.34
CA GLU A 496 35.90 -6.35 17.99
C GLU A 496 34.95 -5.63 17.04
N PHE A 497 35.45 -4.77 16.15
CA PHE A 497 34.58 -3.99 15.27
C PHE A 497 35.12 -3.93 13.84
N VAL A 498 34.19 -3.69 12.92
CA VAL A 498 34.42 -3.45 11.50
C VAL A 498 33.66 -2.19 11.12
N VAL A 499 34.32 -1.30 10.37
CA VAL A 499 33.66 -0.24 9.62
C VAL A 499 33.97 -0.40 8.15
N THR A 500 32.93 -0.39 7.32
CA THR A 500 33.06 -0.40 5.87
C THR A 500 32.09 0.57 5.24
N HIS A 501 32.56 1.24 4.18
CA HIS A 501 31.75 2.10 3.31
C HIS A 501 31.37 1.40 1.99
N ASP A 502 31.66 0.11 1.92
CA ASP A 502 31.26 -0.75 0.82
C ASP A 502 29.74 -0.91 0.81
N ARG A 503 29.12 -0.47 -0.29
CA ARG A 503 27.67 -0.41 -0.41
C ARG A 503 27.04 -1.80 -0.42
N GLU A 504 27.63 -2.78 -1.11
CA GLU A 504 27.08 -4.13 -1.16
C GLU A 504 27.08 -4.76 0.24
N LEU A 505 28.15 -4.55 1.00
CA LEU A 505 28.23 -5.03 2.39
C LEU A 505 27.30 -4.30 3.34
N ALA A 506 27.19 -2.98 3.22
CA ALA A 506 26.26 -2.21 4.02
C ALA A 506 24.81 -2.62 3.73
N THR A 507 24.45 -2.84 2.46
CA THR A 507 23.13 -3.34 2.07
C THR A 507 22.90 -4.76 2.62
N ALA A 508 23.87 -5.67 2.49
CA ALA A 508 23.72 -7.02 3.04
C ALA A 508 23.51 -7.01 4.57
N ALA A 509 24.28 -6.19 5.29
CA ALA A 509 24.10 -5.99 6.74
C ALA A 509 22.74 -5.34 7.08
N ALA A 510 22.24 -4.42 6.23
CA ALA A 510 20.91 -3.85 6.42
C ALA A 510 19.81 -4.92 6.29
N LEU A 511 19.93 -5.80 5.29
CA LEU A 511 18.95 -6.84 5.04
C LEU A 511 18.86 -7.85 6.19
N THR A 512 19.97 -8.19 6.86
CA THR A 512 19.91 -9.05 8.07
C THR A 512 19.10 -8.44 9.20
N LEU A 513 19.07 -7.11 9.31
CA LEU A 513 18.29 -6.38 10.30
C LEU A 513 16.83 -6.25 9.85
N ILE A 514 16.58 -5.81 8.61
CA ILE A 514 15.22 -5.59 8.09
C ILE A 514 14.34 -6.84 8.16
N ASN A 515 14.91 -8.03 7.93
CA ASN A 515 14.16 -9.28 8.03
C ASN A 515 13.67 -9.61 9.44
N ARG A 516 14.15 -8.88 10.45
CA ARG A 516 13.73 -9.01 11.86
C ARG A 516 12.69 -7.96 12.26
N LEU A 517 12.33 -7.05 11.35
CA LEU A 517 11.27 -6.08 11.60
C LEU A 517 9.92 -6.79 11.65
N PRO A 518 9.05 -6.43 12.61
CA PRO A 518 7.67 -6.88 12.59
C PRO A 518 6.94 -6.33 11.36
N ALA A 519 5.98 -7.11 10.88
CA ALA A 519 5.06 -6.73 9.81
C ALA A 519 4.10 -5.60 10.23
#